data_AF-A0A2S2P5X8-F1
#
_entry.id   AF-A0A2S2P5X8-F1
#
_cell.length_a   1.000
_cell.length_b   1.000
_cell.length_c   1.000
_cell.angle_alpha   90.00
_cell.angle_beta   90.00
_cell.angle_gamma   90.00
#
_symmetry.space_group_name_H-M   'P 1'
#
loop_
_entity.id
_entity.type
_entity.pdbx_description
1 polymer ?
#
loop_
_entity_poly.entity_id
_entity_poly.type
_entity_poly.pdbx_seq_one_letter_code
_entity_poly.pdbx_strand_id
1 'polypeptide(L)'
;RLSASEMMSLVRYFGLLIGDFIPQNEPVWYLYISLRKILDILTSTSFQKECSKLLQTLVAEHNELYLILRKNNLKPKYHYLLHYPTMMLKFGPLINLWSMRFEAKHRISKIAANTSSNRRNICKTLAIKHQLQLNHLFLKYTIGRNIEFSPPQSVVDID
;
A
#
# COMPACT_ATOMS: atom_id res chain seq x y z
N ARG A 1 -10.52 -11.27 -12.31
CA ARG A 1 -9.42 -10.31 -12.03
C ARG A 1 -9.48 -10.00 -10.54
N LEU A 2 -8.41 -10.27 -9.78
CA LEU A 2 -8.38 -10.00 -8.34
C LEU A 2 -8.19 -8.50 -8.08
N SER A 3 -8.88 -7.96 -7.09
CA SER A 3 -8.71 -6.59 -6.59
C SER A 3 -7.43 -6.47 -5.75
N ALA A 4 -6.99 -5.24 -5.49
CA ALA A 4 -5.80 -4.99 -4.68
C ALA A 4 -5.97 -5.50 -3.23
N SER A 5 -7.16 -5.34 -2.64
CA SER A 5 -7.46 -5.85 -1.30
C SER A 5 -7.54 -7.37 -1.25
N GLU A 6 -8.07 -8.01 -2.29
CA GLU A 6 -8.06 -9.47 -2.42
C GLU A 6 -6.63 -10.01 -2.55
N MET A 7 -5.79 -9.37 -3.36
CA MET A 7 -4.39 -9.76 -3.52
C MET A 7 -3.60 -9.59 -2.21
N MET A 8 -3.81 -8.48 -1.50
CA MET A 8 -3.17 -8.25 -0.19
C MET A 8 -3.56 -9.33 0.83
N SER A 9 -4.85 -9.67 0.88
CA SER A 9 -5.38 -10.70 1.77
C SER A 9 -4.82 -12.08 1.39
N LEU A 10 -4.79 -12.39 0.09
CA LEU A 10 -4.20 -13.62 -0.41
C LEU A 10 -2.74 -13.72 0.03
N VAL A 11 -1.88 -12.73 -0.25
CA VAL A 11 -0.46 -12.77 0.11
C VAL A 11 -0.25 -12.86 1.63
N ARG A 12 -1.13 -12.27 2.44
CA ARG A 12 -1.04 -12.37 3.90
C ARG A 12 -1.36 -13.79 4.42
N TYR A 13 -2.34 -14.46 3.84
CA TYR A 13 -2.85 -15.75 4.32
C TYR A 13 -2.39 -16.97 3.49
N PHE A 14 -1.75 -16.76 2.35
CA PHE A 14 -1.32 -17.84 1.45
C PHE A 14 -0.43 -18.86 2.16
N GLY A 15 0.47 -18.39 3.04
CA GLY A 15 1.30 -19.22 3.91
C GLY A 15 0.49 -20.16 4.80
N LEU A 16 -0.63 -19.70 5.35
CA LEU A 16 -1.52 -20.50 6.19
C LEU A 16 -2.38 -21.46 5.37
N LEU A 17 -2.77 -21.07 4.16
CA LEU A 17 -3.67 -21.86 3.32
C LEU A 17 -2.99 -23.06 2.68
N ILE A 18 -1.73 -22.89 2.25
CA ILE A 18 -1.03 -23.92 1.48
C ILE A 18 0.30 -24.37 2.09
N GLY A 19 0.76 -23.74 3.18
CA GLY A 19 2.10 -23.99 3.75
C GLY A 19 2.39 -25.46 4.03
N ASP A 20 1.41 -26.19 4.54
CA ASP A 20 1.54 -27.61 4.88
C ASP A 20 1.67 -28.54 3.66
N PHE A 21 1.27 -28.08 2.48
CA PHE A 21 1.38 -28.84 1.23
C PHE A 21 2.71 -28.62 0.50
N ILE A 22 3.57 -27.75 1.03
CA ILE A 22 4.80 -27.36 0.33
C ILE A 22 5.95 -28.25 0.77
N PRO A 23 6.67 -28.86 -0.18
CA PRO A 23 7.85 -29.66 0.14
C PRO A 23 8.89 -28.87 0.94
N GLN A 24 9.60 -29.59 1.82
CA GLN A 24 10.72 -29.00 2.54
C GLN A 24 11.81 -28.56 1.55
N ASN A 25 12.46 -27.44 1.88
CA ASN A 25 13.56 -26.85 1.10
C ASN A 25 13.20 -26.37 -0.32
N GLU A 26 11.93 -26.07 -0.60
CA GLU A 26 11.53 -25.58 -1.92
C GLU A 26 11.96 -24.12 -2.14
N PRO A 27 12.86 -23.82 -3.10
CA PRO A 27 13.47 -22.50 -3.23
C PRO A 27 12.48 -21.41 -3.67
N VAL A 28 11.46 -21.78 -4.45
CA VAL A 28 10.37 -20.86 -4.82
C VAL A 28 9.57 -20.43 -3.60
N TRP A 29 9.47 -21.30 -2.58
CA TRP A 29 8.79 -20.95 -1.33
C TRP A 29 9.58 -19.95 -0.50
N TYR A 30 10.91 -20.09 -0.44
CA TYR A 30 11.76 -19.10 0.22
C TYR A 30 11.62 -17.70 -0.43
N LEU A 31 11.45 -17.66 -1.75
CA LEU A 31 11.18 -16.40 -2.46
C LEU A 31 9.86 -15.76 -2.00
N TYR A 32 8.81 -16.55 -1.81
CA TYR A 32 7.54 -16.08 -1.26
C TYR A 32 7.66 -15.61 0.19
N ILE A 33 8.33 -16.39 1.05
CA ILE A 33 8.56 -16.03 2.47
C ILE A 33 9.31 -14.70 2.55
N SER A 34 10.37 -14.55 1.76
CA SER A 34 11.16 -13.32 1.70
C SER A 34 10.31 -12.12 1.23
N LEU A 35 9.51 -12.29 0.17
CA LEU A 35 8.57 -11.26 -0.28
C LEU A 35 7.57 -10.89 0.82
N ARG A 36 7.09 -11.88 1.56
CA ARG A 36 6.12 -11.67 2.63
C ARG A 36 6.70 -10.84 3.78
N LYS A 37 7.95 -11.10 4.18
CA LYS A 37 8.69 -10.30 5.17
C LYS A 37 8.87 -8.84 4.72
N ILE A 38 9.21 -8.63 3.44
CA ILE A 38 9.28 -7.28 2.87
C ILE A 38 7.93 -6.58 3.00
N LEU A 39 6.85 -7.24 2.57
CA LEU A 39 5.50 -6.68 2.64
C LEU A 39 5.05 -6.40 4.09
N ASP A 40 5.53 -7.15 5.08
CA ASP A 40 5.25 -6.85 6.49
C ASP A 40 5.73 -5.47 6.88
N ILE A 41 7.00 -5.18 6.59
CA ILE A 41 7.61 -3.90 6.91
C ILE A 41 6.91 -2.77 6.14
N LEU A 42 6.70 -2.96 4.84
CA LEU A 42 6.09 -1.95 3.98
C LEU A 42 4.65 -1.60 4.34
N THR A 43 3.94 -2.55 4.97
CA THR A 43 2.53 -2.40 5.31
C THR A 43 2.28 -2.03 6.76
N SER A 44 3.36 -1.89 7.54
CA SER A 44 3.30 -1.38 8.90
C SER A 44 3.03 0.12 8.92
N THR A 45 2.20 0.55 9.87
CA THR A 45 1.89 1.96 10.13
C THR A 45 2.97 2.68 10.93
N SER A 46 3.91 1.95 11.53
CA SER A 46 5.00 2.47 12.36
C SER A 46 6.21 1.53 12.31
N PHE A 47 7.41 2.06 12.46
CA PHE A 47 8.64 1.27 12.46
C PHE A 47 9.76 2.00 13.20
N GLN A 48 10.75 1.23 13.66
CA GLN A 48 11.98 1.76 14.23
C GLN A 48 12.98 2.12 13.12
N LYS A 49 13.89 3.06 13.38
CA LYS A 49 14.91 3.51 12.38
C LYS A 49 15.69 2.33 11.77
N GLU A 50 15.99 1.30 12.57
CA GLU A 50 16.70 0.09 12.15
C GLU A 50 15.92 -0.80 11.17
N CYS A 51 14.58 -0.68 11.12
CA CYS A 51 13.75 -1.40 10.15
C CYS A 51 14.12 -1.04 8.70
N SER A 52 14.68 0.16 8.45
CA SER A 52 15.18 0.53 7.13
C SER A 52 16.37 -0.30 6.69
N LYS A 53 17.31 -0.58 7.60
CA LYS A 53 18.47 -1.44 7.29
C LYS A 53 18.01 -2.88 7.07
N LEU A 54 17.10 -3.37 7.92
CA LEU A 54 16.49 -4.70 7.75
C LEU A 54 15.79 -4.83 6.39
N LEU A 55 15.00 -3.82 5.99
CA LEU A 55 14.33 -3.81 4.69
C LEU A 55 15.35 -3.85 3.54
N GLN A 56 16.45 -3.12 3.65
CA GLN A 56 17.51 -3.13 2.63
C GLN A 56 18.12 -4.53 2.46
N THR A 57 18.46 -5.20 3.57
CA THR A 57 18.97 -6.57 3.55
C THR A 57 17.96 -7.54 2.95
N LEU A 58 16.70 -7.51 3.41
CA LEU A 58 15.65 -8.40 2.90
C LEU A 58 15.40 -8.22 1.40
N VAL A 59 15.41 -6.97 0.90
CA VAL A 59 15.25 -6.69 -0.54
C VAL A 59 16.45 -7.22 -1.35
N ALA A 60 17.67 -7.08 -0.84
CA ALA A 60 18.87 -7.60 -1.49
C ALA A 60 18.80 -9.13 -1.61
N GLU A 61 18.55 -9.82 -0.50
CA GLU A 61 18.39 -11.29 -0.44
C GLU A 61 17.25 -11.78 -1.36
N HIS A 62 16.11 -11.07 -1.35
CA HIS A 62 14.98 -11.39 -2.22
C HIS A 62 15.35 -11.31 -3.70
N ASN A 63 16.01 -10.21 -4.09
CA ASN A 63 16.36 -9.95 -5.48
C ASN A 63 17.44 -10.91 -5.97
N GLU A 64 18.41 -11.27 -5.12
CA GLU A 64 19.42 -12.28 -5.41
C GLU A 64 18.77 -13.64 -5.67
N LEU A 65 17.91 -14.11 -4.75
CA LEU A 65 17.19 -15.37 -4.90
C LEU A 65 16.29 -15.36 -6.15
N TYR A 66 15.65 -14.23 -6.45
CA TYR A 66 14.85 -14.06 -7.66
C TYR A 66 15.70 -14.24 -8.93
N LEU A 67 16.89 -13.62 -8.99
CA LEU A 67 17.77 -13.71 -10.14
C LEU A 67 18.28 -15.14 -10.35
N ILE A 68 18.66 -15.83 -9.27
CA ILE A 68 19.11 -17.23 -9.30
C ILE A 68 18.00 -18.14 -9.88
N LEU A 69 16.76 -17.99 -9.41
CA LEU A 69 15.64 -18.85 -9.82
C LEU A 69 15.10 -18.51 -11.21
N ARG A 70 15.00 -17.22 -11.54
CA ARG A 70 14.39 -16.76 -12.79
C ARG A 70 15.36 -16.80 -13.98
N LYS A 71 16.67 -16.78 -13.72
CA LYS A 71 17.75 -16.66 -14.74
C LYS A 71 17.48 -15.54 -15.75
N ASN A 72 16.91 -14.44 -15.29
CA ASN A 72 16.48 -13.31 -16.12
C ASN A 72 16.54 -12.01 -15.30
N ASN A 73 16.39 -10.86 -15.95
CA ASN A 73 16.45 -9.54 -15.34
C ASN A 73 15.37 -9.33 -14.27
N LEU A 74 15.69 -8.46 -13.30
CA LEU A 74 14.72 -8.00 -12.30
C LEU A 74 13.56 -7.29 -13.00
N LYS A 75 12.34 -7.61 -12.57
CA LYS A 75 11.17 -6.84 -12.98
C LYS A 75 11.25 -5.43 -12.39
N PRO A 76 10.67 -4.41 -13.07
CA PRO A 76 10.67 -3.04 -12.57
C PRO A 76 10.21 -2.90 -11.11
N LYS A 77 9.19 -3.67 -10.70
CA LYS A 77 8.71 -3.70 -9.31
C LYS A 77 9.77 -4.09 -8.28
N TYR A 78 10.67 -5.01 -8.62
CA TYR A 78 11.75 -5.47 -7.74
C TYR A 78 12.94 -4.51 -7.75
N HIS A 79 13.16 -3.85 -8.89
CA HIS A 79 14.13 -2.76 -8.97
C HIS A 79 13.70 -1.57 -8.10
N TYR A 80 12.43 -1.15 -8.16
CA TYR A 80 11.93 -0.03 -7.34
C TYR A 80 11.99 -0.30 -5.84
N LEU A 81 11.88 -1.55 -5.39
CA LEU A 81 12.03 -1.91 -3.99
C LEU A 81 13.40 -1.52 -3.41
N LEU A 82 14.45 -1.41 -4.23
CA LEU A 82 15.77 -0.96 -3.77
C LEU A 82 15.76 0.45 -3.19
N HIS A 83 14.82 1.29 -3.62
CA HIS A 83 14.69 2.67 -3.15
C HIS A 83 13.80 2.80 -1.91
N TYR A 84 13.07 1.75 -1.54
CA TYR A 84 12.09 1.81 -0.45
C TYR A 84 12.73 2.05 0.93
N PRO A 85 13.90 1.48 1.28
CA PRO A 85 14.61 1.87 2.51
C PRO A 85 14.85 3.38 2.61
N THR A 86 15.40 3.98 1.56
CA THR A 86 15.67 5.43 1.53
C THR A 86 14.39 6.26 1.60
N MET A 87 13.33 5.83 0.91
CA MET A 87 12.03 6.51 0.99
C MET A 87 11.43 6.41 2.40
N MET A 88 11.58 5.27 3.07
CA MET A 88 11.06 5.04 4.40
C MET A 88 11.75 5.94 5.44
N LEU A 89 13.07 6.15 5.31
CA LEU A 89 13.79 7.12 6.15
C LEU A 89 13.36 8.56 5.92
N LYS A 90 13.05 8.93 4.67
CA LYS A 90 12.72 10.31 4.31
C LYS A 90 11.27 10.69 4.61
N PHE A 91 10.34 9.77 4.40
CA PHE A 91 8.90 10.05 4.42
C PHE A 91 8.14 9.34 5.53
N GLY A 92 8.80 8.47 6.30
CA GLY A 92 8.12 7.67 7.30
C GLY A 92 7.39 6.45 6.70
N PRO A 93 6.25 6.03 7.28
CA PRO A 93 5.59 4.80 6.89
C PRO A 93 5.09 4.83 5.46
N LEU A 94 5.64 3.94 4.61
CA LEU A 94 5.31 3.88 3.19
C LEU A 94 3.85 3.52 2.95
N ILE A 95 3.20 2.85 3.90
CA ILE A 95 1.77 2.58 3.89
C ILE A 95 0.92 3.83 3.86
N ASN A 96 1.43 4.98 4.32
CA ASN A 96 0.68 6.24 4.28
C ASN A 96 0.79 6.94 2.91
N LEU A 97 1.74 6.53 2.07
CA LEU A 97 2.00 7.12 0.75
C LEU A 97 1.29 6.41 -0.40
N TRP A 98 0.68 5.25 -0.15
CA TRP A 98 0.03 4.45 -1.19
C TRP A 98 -1.26 5.10 -1.73
N SER A 99 -1.66 4.71 -2.94
CA SER A 99 -2.79 5.34 -3.65
C SER A 99 -4.15 4.66 -3.44
N MET A 100 -4.24 3.59 -2.63
CA MET A 100 -5.48 2.80 -2.48
C MET A 100 -6.70 3.66 -2.07
N ARG A 101 -6.50 4.62 -1.15
CA ARG A 101 -7.57 5.53 -0.70
C ARG A 101 -8.01 6.50 -1.80
N PHE A 102 -7.08 7.00 -2.61
CA PHE A 102 -7.39 7.88 -3.74
C PHE A 102 -8.18 7.13 -4.81
N GLU A 103 -7.78 5.90 -5.13
CA GLU A 103 -8.53 5.05 -6.07
C GLU A 103 -9.93 4.71 -5.57
N ALA A 104 -10.08 4.42 -4.26
CA ALA A 104 -11.39 4.20 -3.67
C ALA A 104 -12.29 5.46 -3.78
N LYS A 105 -11.72 6.66 -3.58
CA LYS A 105 -12.44 7.94 -3.72
C LYS A 105 -12.97 8.15 -5.15
N HIS A 106 -12.24 7.72 -6.17
CA HIS A 106 -12.69 7.82 -7.57
C HIS A 106 -14.02 7.10 -7.84
N ARG A 107 -14.36 6.05 -7.08
CA ARG A 107 -15.63 5.31 -7.24
C ARG A 107 -16.85 6.22 -7.13
N ILE A 108 -16.84 7.16 -6.17
CA ILE A 108 -17.96 8.08 -5.92
C ILE A 108 -18.20 8.97 -7.15
N SER A 109 -17.12 9.50 -7.72
CA SER A 109 -17.19 10.32 -8.94
C SER A 109 -17.65 9.52 -10.16
N LYS A 110 -17.20 8.27 -10.33
CA LYS A 110 -17.65 7.39 -11.42
C LYS A 110 -19.15 7.08 -11.33
N ILE A 111 -19.65 6.76 -10.15
CA ILE A 111 -21.09 6.53 -9.93
C ILE A 111 -21.86 7.80 -10.29
N ALA A 112 -21.44 8.95 -9.79
CA ALA A 112 -22.07 10.23 -10.09
C ALA A 112 -22.11 10.55 -11.59
N ALA A 113 -20.99 10.32 -12.29
CA ALA A 113 -20.90 10.57 -13.73
C ALA A 113 -21.84 9.66 -14.53
N ASN A 114 -21.95 8.40 -14.15
CA ASN A 114 -22.83 7.44 -14.82
C ASN A 114 -24.31 7.73 -14.55
N THR A 115 -24.66 8.16 -13.33
CA THR A 115 -26.05 8.49 -12.96
C THR A 115 -26.54 9.82 -13.52
N SER A 116 -25.65 10.79 -13.73
CA SER A 116 -26.01 12.05 -14.36
C SER A 116 -26.38 11.78 -15.81
N SER A 117 -27.46 12.38 -16.33
CA SER A 117 -27.76 12.41 -17.76
C SER A 117 -27.07 13.57 -18.48
N ASN A 118 -26.65 14.61 -17.75
CA ASN A 118 -25.95 15.76 -18.31
C ASN A 118 -24.46 15.45 -18.56
N ARG A 119 -24.01 15.59 -19.82
CA ARG A 119 -22.61 15.42 -20.25
C ARG A 119 -21.90 16.75 -20.53
N ARG A 120 -22.61 17.89 -20.45
CA ARG A 120 -22.03 19.22 -20.66
C ARG A 120 -21.16 19.56 -19.45
N ASN A 121 -19.84 19.48 -19.62
CA ASN A 121 -18.84 19.77 -18.60
C ASN A 121 -18.96 18.88 -17.33
N ILE A 122 -18.63 17.60 -17.51
CA ILE A 122 -18.70 16.58 -16.46
C ILE A 122 -17.87 16.93 -15.22
N CYS A 123 -16.69 17.53 -15.39
CA CYS A 123 -15.82 17.94 -14.30
C CYS A 123 -16.50 18.94 -13.36
N LYS A 124 -17.19 19.94 -13.93
CA LYS A 124 -17.98 20.91 -13.14
C LYS A 124 -19.07 20.21 -12.33
N THR A 125 -19.81 19.30 -12.96
CA THR A 125 -20.89 18.55 -12.30
C THR A 125 -20.37 17.71 -11.12
N LEU A 126 -19.25 17.00 -11.33
CA LEU A 126 -18.61 16.19 -10.28
C LEU A 126 -18.07 17.05 -9.14
N ALA A 127 -17.46 18.19 -9.45
CA ALA A 127 -16.96 19.14 -8.45
C ALA A 127 -18.10 19.69 -7.58
N ILE A 128 -19.21 20.14 -8.19
CA ILE A 128 -20.38 20.63 -7.46
C ILE A 128 -20.94 19.53 -6.54
N LYS A 129 -21.10 18.31 -7.04
CA LYS A 129 -21.59 17.20 -6.22
C LYS A 129 -20.66 16.90 -5.04
N HIS A 130 -19.35 16.94 -5.25
CA HIS A 130 -18.37 16.75 -4.18
C HIS A 130 -18.50 17.83 -3.09
N GLN A 131 -18.67 19.10 -3.49
CA GLN A 131 -18.84 20.20 -2.54
C GLN A 131 -20.15 20.10 -1.75
N LEU A 132 -21.25 19.70 -2.40
CA LEU A 132 -22.52 19.48 -1.70
C LEU A 132 -22.43 18.35 -0.67
N GLN A 133 -21.73 17.25 -1.00
CA GLN A 133 -21.47 16.16 -0.05
C GLN A 133 -20.65 16.65 1.15
N LEU A 134 -19.65 17.48 0.91
CA LEU A 134 -18.82 18.06 1.96
C LEU A 134 -19.62 19.00 2.88
N ASN A 135 -20.43 19.91 2.32
CA ASN A 135 -21.29 20.82 3.09
C ASN A 135 -22.25 20.05 4.00
N HIS A 136 -22.86 18.98 3.50
CA HIS A 136 -23.74 18.13 4.30
C HIS A 136 -23.00 17.46 5.48
N LEU A 137 -21.73 17.06 5.29
CA LEU A 137 -20.92 16.51 6.39
C LEU A 137 -20.61 17.54 7.47
N PHE A 138 -20.35 18.80 7.08
CA PHE A 138 -20.13 19.91 8.02
C PHE A 138 -21.40 20.24 8.82
N LEU A 139 -22.55 20.32 8.15
CA LEU A 139 -23.83 20.60 8.80
C LEU A 139 -24.25 19.53 9.80
N LYS A 140 -23.87 18.27 9.57
CA LYS A 140 -24.15 17.16 10.49
C LYS A 140 -23.18 17.07 11.68
N TYR A 141 -22.20 17.97 11.80
CA TYR A 141 -21.11 17.92 12.80
C TYR A 141 -20.44 16.54 12.91
N THR A 142 -20.47 15.76 11.83
CA THR A 142 -19.91 14.39 11.79
C THR A 142 -18.38 14.37 11.76
N ILE A 143 -17.75 15.54 11.59
CA ILE A 143 -16.30 15.68 11.59
C ILE A 143 -15.90 16.05 13.02
N GLY A 144 -15.04 15.23 13.64
CA GLY A 144 -14.54 15.48 14.98
C GLY A 144 -13.94 16.88 15.10
N ARG A 145 -14.14 17.55 16.25
CA ARG A 145 -13.64 18.92 16.49
C ARG A 145 -12.11 19.03 16.35
N ASN A 146 -11.39 17.92 16.53
CA ASN A 146 -9.95 17.82 16.34
C ASN A 146 -9.67 17.05 15.04
N ILE A 147 -9.30 17.78 13.99
CA ILE A 147 -8.85 17.19 12.73
C ILE A 147 -7.32 17.32 12.69
N GLU A 148 -6.62 16.23 12.97
CA GLU A 148 -5.17 16.17 12.77
C GLU A 148 -4.88 15.87 11.30
N PHE A 149 -4.32 16.84 10.60
CA PHE A 149 -3.76 16.65 9.27
C PHE A 149 -2.30 16.20 9.44
N SER A 150 -2.00 14.98 8.99
CA SER A 150 -0.67 14.32 9.03
C SER A 150 0.46 15.12 8.35
N PRO A 151 1.75 14.80 8.61
CA PRO A 151 2.28 13.56 9.19
C PRO A 151 2.48 13.65 10.71
N PRO A 152 2.20 12.59 11.49
CA PRO A 152 2.63 12.56 12.88
C PRO A 152 4.17 12.50 12.87
N GLN A 153 4.81 13.64 13.12
CA GLN A 153 6.17 13.65 13.63
C GLN A 153 6.10 13.18 15.08
N SER A 154 6.05 11.88 15.26
CA SER A 154 6.48 11.27 16.50
C SER A 154 7.39 10.10 16.12
N VAL A 155 8.63 10.45 15.76
CA VAL A 155 9.74 9.60 16.19
C VAL A 155 9.75 9.76 17.70
N VAL A 156 8.98 8.93 18.40
CA VAL A 156 9.20 8.70 19.81
C VAL A 156 10.52 7.95 19.83
N ASP A 157 11.60 8.67 20.11
CA ASP A 157 12.79 8.02 20.64
C ASP A 157 12.32 7.39 21.96
N ILE A 158 12.14 6.07 21.92
CA ILE A 158 11.91 5.26 23.10
C ILE A 158 13.30 5.11 23.71
N ASP A 159 13.60 5.95 24.70
CA ASP A 159 14.60 5.65 25.72
C ASP A 159 14.14 4.43 26.55
#